data_AF-A0A485AF02-F1
#
_entry.id   AF-A0A485AF02-F1
#
_cell.length_a   1.000
_cell.length_b   1.000
_cell.length_c   1.000
_cell.angle_alpha   90.00
_cell.angle_beta   90.00
_cell.angle_gamma   90.00
#
_symmetry.space_group_name_H-M   'P 1'
#
loop_
_entity.id
_entity.type
_entity.pdbx_description
1 polymer ?
#
loop_
_entity_poly.entity_id
_entity_poly.type
_entity_poly.pdbx_seq_one_letter_code
_entity_poly.pdbx_strand_id
1 'polypeptide(L)' 'MQALILEQQDGKTVAAVKAVDDSLLPQGNVTVDVQWSSLNYKDALAITGKGKIIRNFPMVPGD' A
#
# COMPACT_ATOMS: atom_id res chain seq x y z
N MET A 1 8.20 -11.09 -0.41
CA MET A 1 8.80 -9.80 0.06
C MET A 1 8.06 -9.22 1.27
N GLN A 2 8.54 -8.13 1.88
CA GLN A 2 7.79 -7.37 2.91
C GLN A 2 7.13 -6.15 2.27
N ALA A 3 5.90 -5.84 2.66
CA ALA A 3 5.18 -4.66 2.18
C ALA A 3 4.30 -4.04 3.26
N LEU A 4 4.09 -2.72 3.21
CA LEU A 4 3.03 -2.06 3.95
C LEU A 4 1.71 -2.28 3.19
N ILE A 5 0.73 -2.92 3.82
CA ILE A 5 -0.57 -3.21 3.23
C ILE A 5 -1.63 -2.40 3.96
N LEU A 6 -2.45 -1.70 3.18
CA LEU A 6 -3.69 -1.06 3.62
C LEU A 6 -4.85 -1.99 3.33
N GLU A 7 -5.62 -2.30 4.36
CA GLU A 7 -6.89 -3.03 4.30
C GLU A 7 -8.01 -2.17 4.87
N GLN A 8 -9.27 -2.57 4.64
CA GLN A 8 -10.41 -1.91 5.25
C GLN A 8 -11.17 -2.90 6.15
N GLN A 9 -11.38 -2.50 7.40
CA GLN A 9 -12.15 -3.24 8.40
C GLN A 9 -13.13 -2.26 9.05
N ASP A 10 -14.43 -2.59 9.05
CA ASP A 10 -15.49 -1.74 9.63
C ASP A 10 -15.44 -0.27 9.15
N GLY A 11 -15.12 -0.07 7.87
CA GLY A 11 -15.00 1.26 7.25
C GLY A 11 -13.74 2.04 7.64
N LYS A 12 -12.85 1.48 8.46
CA LYS A 12 -11.57 2.07 8.84
C LYS A 12 -10.43 1.44 8.06
N THR A 13 -9.47 2.27 7.64
CA THR A 13 -8.22 1.79 7.08
C THR A 13 -7.36 1.19 8.17
N VAL A 14 -6.85 -0.01 7.95
CA VAL A 14 -5.88 -0.71 8.79
C VAL A 14 -4.60 -0.87 8.00
N ALA A 15 -3.50 -0.34 8.54
CA ALA A 15 -2.19 -0.40 7.93
C ALA A 15 -1.29 -1.38 8.69
N ALA A 16 -0.68 -2.33 8.00
CA ALA A 16 0.24 -3.29 8.62
C ALA A 16 1.37 -3.68 7.67
N VAL A 17 2.57 -3.85 8.19
CA VAL A 17 3.68 -4.47 7.45
C VAL A 17 3.46 -5.98 7.46
N LYS A 18 3.42 -6.59 6.28
CA LYS A 18 3.17 -8.03 6.11
C LYS A 18 4.18 -8.63 5.13
N ALA A 19 4.51 -9.90 5.35
CA ALA A 19 5.11 -10.72 4.31
C ALA A 19 4.06 -10.98 3.23
N VAL A 20 4.43 -10.76 1.97
CA VAL A 20 3.57 -10.96 0.80
C VAL A 20 4.31 -11.78 -0.25
N ASP A 21 3.55 -12.53 -1.04
CA ASP A 21 4.05 -13.27 -2.18
C ASP A 21 4.07 -12.40 -3.44
N ASP A 22 4.98 -12.70 -4.37
CA ASP A 22 5.14 -11.94 -5.61
C ASP A 22 3.90 -12.03 -6.51
N SER A 23 3.04 -13.04 -6.32
CA SER A 23 1.73 -13.13 -6.98
C SER A 23 0.75 -12.00 -6.61
N LEU A 24 1.02 -11.24 -5.55
CA LEU A 24 0.25 -10.05 -5.19
C LEU A 24 0.60 -8.84 -6.06
N LEU A 25 1.72 -8.88 -6.79
CA LEU A 25 2.12 -7.78 -7.66
C LEU A 25 1.16 -7.68 -8.86
N PRO A 26 0.78 -6.46 -9.27
CA PRO A 26 0.03 -6.28 -10.51
C PRO A 26 0.87 -6.73 -11.71
N GLN A 27 0.19 -7.13 -12.79
CA GLN A 27 0.88 -7.43 -14.04
C GLN A 27 1.63 -6.19 -14.56
N GLY A 28 2.88 -6.41 -14.99
CA GLY A 28 3.74 -5.38 -15.54
C GLY A 28 4.93 -5.99 -16.29
N ASN A 29 5.61 -5.16 -17.09
CA ASN A 29 6.74 -5.60 -17.92
C ASN A 29 8.08 -5.54 -17.18
N VAL A 30 8.13 -4.85 -16.04
CA VAL A 30 9.34 -4.59 -15.26
C VAL A 30 9.02 -4.84 -13.79
N THR A 31 9.86 -5.65 -13.14
CA THR A 31 9.83 -5.84 -11.68
C THR A 31 11.00 -5.07 -11.07
N VAL A 32 10.74 -4.32 -10.00
CA VAL A 32 11.73 -3.48 -9.33
C VAL A 32 11.94 -3.97 -7.91
N ASP A 33 13.19 -4.24 -7.54
CA ASP A 33 13.57 -4.47 -6.14
C ASP A 33 13.79 -3.13 -5.43
N VAL A 34 12.77 -2.69 -4.68
CA VAL A 34 12.71 -1.36 -4.09
C VAL A 34 13.62 -1.27 -2.86
N GLN A 35 14.68 -0.47 -2.95
CA GLN A 35 15.63 -0.23 -1.85
C GLN A 35 15.26 1.00 -1.00
N TRP A 36 14.54 1.96 -1.58
CA TRP A 36 14.18 3.22 -0.94
C TRP A 36 12.78 3.67 -1.34
N SER A 37 12.08 4.30 -0.40
CA SER A 37 10.81 4.99 -0.62
C SER A 37 10.74 6.21 0.30
N SER A 38 9.69 7.02 0.16
CA SER A 38 9.46 8.20 0.98
C SER A 38 8.01 8.26 1.46
N LEU A 39 7.73 9.18 2.37
CA LEU A 39 6.36 9.48 2.81
C LEU A 39 6.02 10.90 2.43
N ASN A 40 5.07 11.04 1.50
CA ASN A 40 4.47 12.32 1.16
C ASN A 40 3.19 12.53 1.97
N TYR A 41 2.66 13.75 1.90
CA TYR A 41 1.39 14.08 2.55
C TYR A 41 0.22 13.21 2.04
N LYS A 42 0.19 12.90 0.73
CA LYS A 42 -0.82 12.01 0.14
C LYS A 42 -0.75 10.58 0.72
N ASP A 43 0.46 10.12 1.03
CA ASP A 43 0.69 8.77 1.57
C ASP A 43 0.22 8.70 3.02
N ALA A 44 0.50 9.74 3.81
CA ALA A 44 -0.05 9.86 5.16
C ALA A 44 -1.59 9.89 5.15
N LEU A 45 -2.21 10.58 4.19
CA LEU A 45 -3.68 10.56 4.03
C LEU A 45 -4.19 9.16 3.67
N ALA A 46 -3.54 8.47 2.73
CA ALA A 46 -3.87 7.10 2.35
C ALA A 46 -3.78 6.13 3.55
N ILE A 47 -2.65 6.15 4.27
CA ILE A 47 -2.38 5.29 5.42
C ILE A 47 -3.39 5.52 6.55
N THR A 48 -3.74 6.79 6.80
CA THR A 48 -4.72 7.15 7.85
C THR A 48 -6.18 7.03 7.41
N GLY A 49 -6.44 6.67 6.15
CA GLY A 49 -7.79 6.59 5.57
C GLY A 49 -8.48 7.94 5.38
N LYS A 50 -7.75 9.06 5.49
CA LYS A 50 -8.30 10.42 5.31
C LYS A 50 -8.28 10.82 3.83
N GLY A 51 -9.17 11.74 3.46
CA GLY A 51 -9.18 12.35 2.12
C GLY A 51 -9.64 11.44 0.97
N LYS A 52 -10.03 10.18 1.24
CA LYS A 52 -10.49 9.21 0.23
C LYS A 52 -9.50 9.01 -0.93
N ILE A 53 -8.20 8.97 -0.62
CA ILE A 53 -7.12 8.75 -1.61
C ILE A 53 -7.23 7.35 -2.23
N ILE A 54 -7.47 6.34 -1.39
CA ILE A 54 -7.57 4.94 -1.80
C ILE A 54 -9.02 4.58 -2.13
N ARG A 55 -9.22 3.91 -3.27
CA ARG A 55 -10.54 3.43 -3.73
C ARG A 55 -10.67 1.91 -3.66
N ASN A 56 -9.56 1.19 -3.79
CA ASN A 56 -9.53 -0.27 -3.85
C ASN A 56 -8.64 -0.79 -2.72
N PHE A 57 -9.12 -1.81 -2.02
CA PHE A 57 -8.40 -2.52 -0.97
C PHE A 57 -8.32 -4.01 -1.35
N PRO A 58 -7.25 -4.74 -0.98
CA PRO A 58 -6.03 -4.25 -0.32
C PRO A 58 -5.15 -3.38 -1.24
N MET A 59 -4.30 -2.53 -0.66
CA MET A 59 -3.38 -1.66 -1.42
C MET A 59 -2.02 -1.53 -0.74
N VAL A 60 -0.95 -1.56 -1.54
CA VAL A 60 0.40 -1.14 -1.12
C VAL A 60 0.54 0.36 -1.40
N PRO A 61 0.73 1.24 -0.38
CA PRO A 61 0.92 2.65 -0.59
C PRO A 61 2.40 2.98 -0.86
N GLY A 62 2.64 4.14 -1.47
CA GLY A 62 3.97 4.58 -1.90
C GLY A 62 3.89 5.21 -3.29
N ASP A 63 5.00 5.81 -3.72
CA ASP A 63 5.19 6.28 -5.10
C ASP A 63 5.78 5.17 -5.99
#